data_AF-A0A7W4CL07-F1
#
_entry.id   AF-A0A7W4CL07-F1
#
_cell.length_a   1.000
_cell.length_b   1.000
_cell.length_c   1.000
_cell.angle_alpha   90.00
_cell.angle_beta   90.00
_cell.angle_gamma   90.00
#
_symmetry.space_group_name_H-M   'P 1'
#
loop_
_entity.id
_entity.type
_entity.pdbx_description
1 polymer ?
#
loop_
_entity_poly.entity_id
_entity_poly.type
_entity_poly.pdbx_seq_one_letter_code
_entity_poly.pdbx_strand_id
1 'polypeptide(L)'
;MQQIEIKAQLSVDDAGTITGIAWPFGSADRVGDVIERGAFAKALPPLPMLASHDQKDTVGVWDEVIETAEGLSVKGRLLVNEVARAAEVRALIREGALRGLSIGFASRKALPRKGGGRTIRDLELLEISVCAVPAHPGARITSAKDMDMTDTTETETPDIAALEAKMTDLEKKADPAPLLARLDKLEAKMNRPQGDQKNDDGPSIERKAFANYLRLGDRISSEDQKALNETSDTQGGFMAPPELSTEVLRDLVEFSPIRQYASVRTTDAPGVIYPVRTGATNAQWVAEMEPHDESTIGFGQAEIEVDELATFVDISNRLLQDAPQVETEVRSALAEDFGLKEARAFLFGDGNKKPEGLMVDPRIQTVANGHATNLSTDALIALMYSLPGPYRNRGAWVLNGTTLGKLRTLKDAQGQYIWQPSLQVGQPETLLGRPVVEMVDMEDVASNAHPIIYGDLQGYRIVDRLQMSVLVDPYTRARERITRLHATRRVGGAVLQPDRFRKLKMATS
;
A
#
# COMPACT_ATOMS: atom_id res chain seq x y z
N MET A 1 22.89 -48.80 -16.53
CA MET A 1 21.61 -48.65 -15.79
C MET A 1 20.76 -47.68 -16.58
N GLN A 2 19.73 -48.17 -17.26
CA GLN A 2 18.81 -47.34 -18.04
C GLN A 2 17.98 -46.49 -17.07
N GLN A 3 18.13 -45.17 -17.14
CA GLN A 3 17.20 -44.23 -16.51
C GLN A 3 15.94 -44.20 -17.37
N ILE A 4 14.87 -44.79 -16.84
CA ILE A 4 13.53 -44.68 -17.38
C ILE A 4 13.03 -43.28 -16.99
N GLU A 5 13.19 -42.29 -17.87
CA GLU A 5 12.54 -40.98 -17.73
C GLU A 5 11.05 -41.12 -18.07
N ILE A 6 10.22 -41.38 -17.06
CA ILE A 6 8.77 -41.17 -17.18
C ILE A 6 8.53 -39.67 -17.06
N LYS A 7 8.33 -38.99 -18.19
CA LYS A 7 7.81 -37.60 -18.24
C LYS A 7 6.35 -37.61 -17.76
N ALA A 8 6.14 -37.59 -16.45
CA ALA A 8 4.84 -37.27 -15.88
C ALA A 8 4.60 -35.75 -16.07
N GLN A 9 3.90 -35.38 -17.14
CA GLN A 9 3.35 -34.04 -17.28
C GLN A 9 2.33 -33.82 -16.15
N LEU A 10 2.60 -32.81 -15.32
CA LEU A 10 1.67 -32.35 -14.30
C LEU A 10 0.60 -31.51 -15.03
N SER A 11 -0.61 -32.03 -15.23
CA SER A 11 -1.70 -31.26 -15.83
C SER A 11 -2.54 -30.59 -14.75
N VAL A 12 -2.47 -29.26 -14.66
CA VAL A 12 -3.55 -28.44 -14.09
C VAL A 12 -4.55 -28.25 -15.23
N ASP A 13 -5.82 -28.55 -15.00
CA ASP A 13 -6.85 -28.34 -16.02
C ASP A 13 -7.00 -26.85 -16.37
N ASP A 14 -7.71 -26.55 -17.46
CA ASP A 14 -8.00 -25.15 -17.83
C ASP A 14 -8.90 -24.45 -16.82
N ALA A 15 -9.60 -25.20 -15.96
CA ALA A 15 -10.42 -24.69 -14.88
C ALA A 15 -9.64 -24.29 -13.62
N GLY A 16 -8.34 -24.61 -13.52
CA GLY A 16 -7.48 -24.28 -12.38
C GLY A 16 -7.58 -25.24 -11.19
N THR A 17 -8.16 -26.43 -11.36
CA THR A 17 -8.27 -27.47 -10.34
C THR A 17 -6.91 -28.10 -10.02
N ILE A 18 -6.61 -28.21 -8.74
CA ILE A 18 -5.39 -28.82 -8.21
C ILE A 18 -5.76 -29.91 -7.21
N THR A 19 -5.14 -31.07 -7.37
CA THR A 19 -5.17 -32.17 -6.40
C THR A 19 -3.76 -32.52 -5.96
N GLY A 20 -3.60 -32.92 -4.69
CA GLY A 20 -2.31 -33.32 -4.18
C GLY A 20 -2.34 -33.87 -2.76
N ILE A 21 -1.19 -34.35 -2.32
CA ILE A 21 -0.96 -34.78 -0.95
C ILE A 21 -0.20 -33.64 -0.25
N ALA A 22 -0.85 -32.96 0.68
CA ALA A 22 -0.27 -31.86 1.45
C ALA A 22 0.65 -32.34 2.57
N TRP A 23 0.40 -33.53 3.11
CA TRP A 23 1.30 -34.18 4.07
C TRP A 23 1.17 -35.70 4.02
N PRO A 24 2.16 -36.45 3.54
CA PRO A 24 2.12 -37.91 3.59
C PRO A 24 2.44 -38.43 5.00
N PHE A 25 1.81 -39.53 5.41
CA PHE A 25 2.10 -40.18 6.67
C PHE A 25 3.26 -41.18 6.56
N GLY A 26 3.88 -41.49 7.70
CA GLY A 26 4.89 -42.55 7.82
C GLY A 26 6.35 -42.10 7.65
N SER A 27 6.61 -40.89 7.15
CA SER A 27 7.96 -40.31 7.07
C SER A 27 8.05 -38.98 7.83
N ALA A 28 9.27 -38.63 8.24
CA ALA A 28 9.57 -37.33 8.81
C ALA A 28 9.84 -36.30 7.71
N ASP A 29 9.52 -35.03 7.99
CA ASP A 29 9.89 -33.93 7.11
C ASP A 29 11.40 -33.63 7.15
N ARG A 30 11.82 -32.56 6.46
CA ARG A 30 13.24 -32.15 6.41
C ARG A 30 13.82 -31.70 7.76
N VAL A 31 12.97 -31.35 8.74
CA VAL A 31 13.37 -30.88 10.08
C VAL A 31 13.25 -32.01 11.12
N GLY A 32 12.67 -33.15 10.73
CA GLY A 32 12.48 -34.34 11.55
C GLY A 32 11.09 -34.44 12.19
N ASP A 33 10.15 -33.55 11.86
CA ASP A 33 8.80 -33.56 12.38
C ASP A 33 7.96 -34.66 11.71
N VAL A 34 7.15 -35.36 12.51
CA VAL A 34 6.21 -36.41 12.06
C VAL A 34 4.84 -36.06 12.60
N ILE A 35 3.86 -35.95 11.73
CA ILE A 35 2.45 -35.75 12.10
C ILE A 35 1.77 -37.12 12.12
N GLU A 36 1.15 -37.48 13.25
CA GLU A 36 0.41 -38.74 13.40
C GLU A 36 -0.99 -38.64 12.78
N ARG A 37 -1.50 -39.78 12.33
CA ARG A 37 -2.89 -39.91 11.86
C ARG A 37 -3.86 -39.50 12.98
N GLY A 38 -4.87 -38.71 12.64
CA GLY A 38 -5.85 -38.11 13.53
C GLY A 38 -5.54 -36.65 13.89
N ALA A 39 -4.33 -36.16 13.61
CA ALA A 39 -3.95 -34.78 13.93
C ALA A 39 -4.70 -33.73 13.07
N PHE A 40 -5.18 -34.10 11.88
CA PHE A 40 -5.92 -33.22 10.98
C PHE A 40 -7.44 -33.30 11.14
N ALA A 41 -7.96 -34.05 12.12
CA ALA A 41 -9.40 -34.28 12.30
C ALA A 41 -10.25 -33.00 12.47
N LYS A 42 -9.62 -31.86 12.79
CA LYS A 42 -10.28 -30.55 12.96
C LYS A 42 -10.09 -29.61 11.76
N ALA A 43 -9.39 -30.03 10.70
CA ALA A 43 -9.24 -29.23 9.50
C ALA A 43 -10.57 -29.17 8.76
N LEU A 44 -11.19 -27.99 8.71
CA LEU A 44 -12.46 -27.75 8.03
C LEU A 44 -12.22 -26.89 6.79
N PRO A 45 -12.60 -27.35 5.58
CA PRO A 45 -12.66 -26.48 4.41
C PRO A 45 -13.83 -25.48 4.54
N PRO A 46 -13.81 -24.36 3.80
CA PRO A 46 -12.77 -23.96 2.85
C PRO A 46 -11.50 -23.43 3.53
N LEU A 47 -10.33 -23.83 3.04
CA LEU A 47 -9.03 -23.28 3.47
C LEU A 47 -8.40 -22.42 2.37
N PRO A 48 -7.68 -21.33 2.72
CA PRO A 48 -7.00 -20.51 1.72
C PRO A 48 -5.85 -21.28 1.06
N MET A 49 -5.75 -21.15 -0.27
CA MET A 49 -4.59 -21.63 -1.04
C MET A 49 -3.61 -20.48 -1.23
N LEU A 50 -2.49 -20.53 -0.53
CA LEU A 50 -1.44 -19.51 -0.60
C LEU A 50 -0.33 -19.92 -1.58
N ALA A 51 0.43 -18.95 -2.08
CA ALA A 51 1.68 -19.20 -2.78
C ALA A 51 2.87 -18.90 -1.85
N SER A 52 3.78 -19.86 -1.68
CA SER A 52 5.02 -19.70 -0.91
C SER A 52 4.85 -19.17 0.53
N HIS A 53 3.75 -19.54 1.21
CA HIS A 53 3.43 -19.14 2.60
C HIS A 53 3.22 -17.64 2.83
N ASP A 54 3.04 -16.83 1.79
CA ASP A 54 2.69 -15.42 1.94
C ASP A 54 1.17 -15.25 2.09
N GLN A 55 0.74 -14.74 3.25
CA GLN A 55 -0.68 -14.47 3.53
C GLN A 55 -1.30 -13.44 2.57
N LYS A 56 -0.48 -12.58 1.94
CA LYS A 56 -0.93 -11.64 0.91
C LYS A 56 -1.07 -12.29 -0.47
N ASP A 57 -0.45 -13.45 -0.69
CA ASP A 57 -0.43 -14.16 -1.98
C ASP A 57 -1.45 -15.32 -1.97
N THR A 58 -2.73 -14.98 -1.72
CA THR A 58 -3.83 -15.95 -1.79
C THR A 58 -4.25 -16.14 -3.24
N VAL A 59 -4.06 -17.34 -3.77
CA VAL A 59 -4.24 -17.66 -5.20
C VAL A 59 -5.42 -18.59 -5.48
N GLY A 60 -6.07 -19.11 -4.44
CA GLY A 60 -7.18 -20.04 -4.59
C GLY A 60 -7.82 -20.46 -3.27
N VAL A 61 -8.66 -21.49 -3.37
CA VAL A 61 -9.35 -22.10 -2.24
C VAL A 61 -9.21 -23.63 -2.31
N TRP A 62 -8.97 -24.26 -1.16
CA TRP A 62 -9.08 -25.70 -0.97
C TRP A 62 -10.51 -26.06 -0.58
N ASP A 63 -11.20 -26.74 -1.48
CA ASP A 63 -12.61 -27.13 -1.33
C ASP A 63 -12.75 -28.45 -0.55
N GLU A 64 -11.80 -29.37 -0.71
CA GLU A 64 -11.78 -30.66 0.00
C GLU A 64 -10.43 -30.87 0.69
N VAL A 65 -10.47 -31.20 1.98
CA VAL A 65 -9.30 -31.52 2.82
C VAL A 65 -9.64 -32.80 3.57
N ILE A 66 -9.05 -33.92 3.15
CA ILE A 66 -9.42 -35.25 3.63
C ILE A 66 -8.17 -35.97 4.13
N GLU A 67 -8.23 -36.45 5.36
CA GLU A 67 -7.21 -37.30 5.92
C GLU A 67 -7.38 -38.75 5.44
N THR A 68 -6.48 -39.22 4.58
CA THR A 68 -6.49 -40.58 4.02
C THR A 68 -5.48 -41.49 4.74
N ALA A 69 -5.41 -42.76 4.35
CA ALA A 69 -4.40 -43.67 4.89
C ALA A 69 -2.97 -43.28 4.47
N GLU A 70 -2.80 -42.64 3.31
CA GLU A 70 -1.50 -42.24 2.76
C GLU A 70 -1.05 -40.87 3.27
N GLY A 71 -1.98 -40.01 3.68
CA GLY A 71 -1.69 -38.64 4.10
C GLY A 71 -2.89 -37.70 4.05
N LEU A 72 -2.64 -36.41 4.27
CA LEU A 72 -3.60 -35.34 4.04
C LEU A 72 -3.75 -35.08 2.53
N SER A 73 -4.85 -35.55 1.95
CA SER A 73 -5.22 -35.32 0.55
C SER A 73 -6.04 -34.04 0.44
N VAL A 74 -5.75 -33.24 -0.57
CA VAL A 74 -6.41 -31.96 -0.81
C VAL A 74 -6.83 -31.79 -2.25
N LYS A 75 -7.97 -31.13 -2.44
CA LYS A 75 -8.47 -30.73 -3.75
C LYS A 75 -9.01 -29.30 -3.65
N GLY A 76 -8.62 -28.47 -4.61
CA GLY A 76 -8.99 -27.06 -4.62
C GLY A 76 -8.89 -26.48 -6.02
N ARG A 77 -9.17 -25.19 -6.12
CA ARG A 77 -9.16 -24.43 -7.37
C ARG A 77 -8.39 -23.12 -7.23
N LEU A 78 -7.58 -22.83 -8.22
CA LEU A 78 -6.98 -21.51 -8.43
C LEU A 78 -8.03 -20.57 -9.02
N LEU A 79 -8.07 -19.33 -8.52
CA LEU A 79 -8.96 -18.27 -9.01
C LEU A 79 -8.35 -17.57 -10.23
N VAL A 80 -8.11 -18.34 -11.30
CA VAL A 80 -7.30 -17.94 -12.47
C VAL A 80 -7.91 -16.76 -13.24
N ASN A 81 -9.25 -16.63 -13.23
CA ASN A 81 -9.94 -15.59 -13.98
C ASN A 81 -10.18 -14.33 -13.14
N GLU A 82 -10.16 -14.46 -11.81
CA GLU A 82 -10.46 -13.38 -10.87
C GLU A 82 -9.18 -12.76 -10.29
N VAL A 83 -8.10 -13.53 -10.16
CA VAL A 83 -6.84 -13.11 -9.54
C VAL A 83 -5.69 -13.30 -10.54
N ALA A 84 -5.12 -12.20 -11.02
CA ALA A 84 -4.01 -12.23 -11.99
C ALA A 84 -2.82 -13.09 -11.50
N ARG A 85 -2.53 -13.02 -10.20
CA ARG A 85 -1.48 -13.80 -9.56
C ARG A 85 -1.75 -15.30 -9.56
N ALA A 86 -3.02 -15.72 -9.51
CA ALA A 86 -3.38 -17.14 -9.64
C ALA A 86 -3.10 -17.68 -11.05
N ALA A 87 -3.23 -16.84 -12.08
CA ALA A 87 -2.86 -17.20 -13.45
C ALA A 87 -1.34 -17.39 -13.62
N GLU A 88 -0.53 -16.54 -12.99
CA GLU A 88 0.93 -16.71 -12.95
C GLU A 88 1.32 -17.99 -12.21
N VAL A 89 0.73 -18.24 -11.04
CA VAL A 89 1.00 -19.46 -10.26
C VAL A 89 0.56 -20.71 -11.02
N ARG A 90 -0.57 -20.68 -11.74
CA ARG A 90 -0.97 -21.76 -12.65
C ARG A 90 0.10 -22.03 -13.71
N ALA A 91 0.64 -20.98 -14.34
CA ALA A 91 1.70 -21.14 -15.33
C ALA A 91 2.96 -21.78 -14.71
N LEU A 92 3.35 -21.36 -13.51
CA LEU A 92 4.50 -21.92 -12.80
C LEU A 92 4.29 -23.38 -12.37
N ILE A 93 3.07 -23.79 -12.02
CA ILE A 93 2.73 -25.19 -11.72
C ILE A 93 2.78 -26.02 -13.01
N ARG A 94 2.24 -25.50 -14.11
CA ARG A 94 2.22 -26.16 -15.42
C ARG A 94 3.63 -26.42 -15.96
N GLU A 95 4.52 -25.44 -15.84
CA GLU A 95 5.94 -25.58 -16.18
C GLU A 95 6.72 -26.41 -15.14
N GLY A 96 6.08 -26.73 -14.01
CA GLY A 96 6.67 -27.56 -12.96
C GLY A 96 7.72 -26.85 -12.10
N ALA A 97 7.74 -25.52 -12.10
CA ALA A 97 8.51 -24.73 -11.15
C ALA A 97 7.92 -24.82 -9.73
N LEU A 98 6.60 -24.97 -9.62
CA LEU A 98 5.87 -25.18 -8.37
C LEU A 98 5.22 -26.58 -8.36
N ARG A 99 5.83 -27.54 -7.66
CA ARG A 99 5.38 -28.95 -7.60
C ARG A 99 5.04 -29.42 -6.19
N GLY A 100 5.40 -28.64 -5.18
CA GLY A 100 5.25 -28.99 -3.78
C GLY A 100 3.98 -28.41 -3.17
N LEU A 101 3.46 -29.12 -2.17
CA LEU A 101 2.47 -28.59 -1.23
C LEU A 101 3.13 -28.50 0.15
N SER A 102 2.86 -27.44 0.87
CA SER A 102 3.38 -27.25 2.22
C SER A 102 2.26 -26.72 3.12
N ILE A 103 2.31 -27.07 4.40
CA ILE A 103 1.25 -26.73 5.35
C ILE A 103 1.77 -25.75 6.40
N GLY A 104 0.99 -24.73 6.71
CA GLY A 104 1.19 -23.86 7.86
C GLY A 104 0.23 -24.28 8.97
N PHE A 105 0.76 -24.58 10.16
CA PHE A 105 -0.05 -25.06 11.27
C PHE A 105 0.48 -24.60 12.64
N ALA A 106 -0.40 -24.56 13.63
CA ALA A 106 -0.03 -24.39 15.03
C ALA A 106 -0.14 -25.73 15.76
N SER A 107 0.97 -26.23 16.32
CA SER A 107 0.99 -27.50 17.07
C SER A 107 0.34 -27.33 18.45
N ARG A 108 -0.67 -28.14 18.78
CA ARG A 108 -1.32 -28.15 20.11
C ARG A 108 -0.76 -29.24 21.03
N LYS A 109 -0.48 -30.43 20.49
CA LYS A 109 0.15 -31.53 21.21
C LYS A 109 1.32 -32.08 20.39
N ALA A 110 2.54 -31.82 20.86
CA ALA A 110 3.77 -32.30 20.24
C ALA A 110 4.72 -32.89 21.29
N LEU A 111 5.39 -33.98 20.95
CA LEU A 111 6.41 -34.63 21.77
C LEU A 111 7.76 -34.61 21.05
N PRO A 112 8.88 -34.31 21.72
CA PRO A 112 10.20 -34.34 21.09
C PRO A 112 10.58 -35.77 20.69
N ARG A 113 11.25 -35.93 19.54
CA ARG A 113 11.69 -37.23 19.03
C ARG A 113 13.21 -37.42 19.19
N LYS A 114 13.62 -38.66 19.49
CA LYS A 114 15.05 -39.03 19.57
C LYS A 114 15.65 -39.02 18.16
N GLY A 115 16.56 -38.08 17.90
CA GLY A 115 17.16 -37.86 16.57
C GLY A 115 16.83 -36.52 15.91
N GLY A 116 16.11 -35.62 16.61
CA GLY A 116 15.67 -34.33 16.07
C GLY A 116 14.20 -34.36 15.65
N GLY A 117 13.55 -33.19 15.69
CA GLY A 117 12.13 -33.02 15.35
C GLY A 117 11.14 -33.44 16.46
N ARG A 118 9.85 -33.40 16.10
CA ARG A 118 8.70 -33.57 16.99
C ARG A 118 7.67 -34.52 16.39
N THR A 119 7.07 -35.35 17.23
CA THR A 119 5.87 -36.10 16.90
C THR A 119 4.64 -35.29 17.28
N ILE A 120 3.84 -34.87 16.30
CA ILE A 120 2.67 -34.02 16.46
C ILE A 120 1.39 -34.87 16.41
N ARG A 121 0.57 -34.78 17.47
CA ARG A 121 -0.66 -35.57 17.64
C ARG A 121 -1.95 -34.76 17.47
N ASP A 122 -1.87 -33.45 17.68
CA ASP A 122 -2.99 -32.52 17.54
C ASP A 122 -2.42 -31.19 17.06
N LEU A 123 -3.00 -30.66 16.00
CA LEU A 123 -2.61 -29.39 15.39
C LEU A 123 -3.84 -28.63 14.92
N GLU A 124 -3.64 -27.34 14.68
CA GLU A 124 -4.58 -26.48 13.99
C GLU A 124 -4.01 -26.10 12.64
N LEU A 125 -4.66 -26.57 11.57
CA LEU A 125 -4.24 -26.29 10.20
C LEU A 125 -4.74 -24.90 9.81
N LEU A 126 -3.80 -24.02 9.44
CA LEU A 126 -4.09 -22.62 9.14
C LEU A 126 -4.13 -22.37 7.64
N GLU A 127 -3.19 -22.96 6.91
CA GLU A 127 -3.05 -22.76 5.46
C GLU A 127 -2.39 -23.97 4.78
N ILE A 128 -2.62 -24.08 3.47
CA ILE A 128 -1.92 -25.02 2.61
C ILE A 128 -1.45 -24.24 1.39
N SER A 129 -0.13 -24.19 1.20
CA SER A 129 0.51 -23.39 0.17
C SER A 129 1.10 -24.22 -0.95
N VAL A 130 1.08 -23.65 -2.14
CA VAL A 130 1.82 -24.15 -3.31
C VAL A 130 3.24 -23.58 -3.27
N CYS A 131 4.25 -24.44 -3.35
CA CYS A 131 5.64 -24.04 -3.22
C CYS A 131 6.59 -24.84 -4.13
N ALA A 132 7.78 -24.28 -4.38
CA ALA A 132 8.83 -24.96 -5.15
C ALA A 132 9.46 -26.10 -4.35
N VAL A 133 9.72 -25.85 -3.05
CA VAL A 133 10.38 -26.80 -2.15
C VAL A 133 9.52 -26.98 -0.89
N PRO A 134 8.78 -28.09 -0.77
CA PRO A 134 7.94 -28.35 0.40
C PRO A 134 8.79 -28.76 1.60
N ALA A 135 8.31 -28.44 2.81
CA ALA A 135 8.92 -28.86 4.07
C ALA A 135 9.01 -30.40 4.16
N HIS A 136 7.93 -31.07 3.76
CA HIS A 136 7.90 -32.53 3.63
C HIS A 136 8.17 -32.95 2.16
N PRO A 137 9.23 -33.74 1.87
CA PRO A 137 9.65 -34.04 0.50
C PRO A 137 8.65 -34.86 -0.33
N GLY A 138 7.76 -35.59 0.36
CA GLY A 138 6.66 -36.33 -0.25
C GLY A 138 5.36 -35.54 -0.43
N ALA A 139 5.28 -34.28 0.03
CA ALA A 139 4.09 -33.46 -0.15
C ALA A 139 4.13 -32.79 -1.53
N ARG A 140 3.24 -33.23 -2.44
CA ARG A 140 3.30 -32.88 -3.87
C ARG A 140 1.92 -32.74 -4.47
N ILE A 141 1.84 -31.90 -5.49
CA ILE A 141 0.71 -31.87 -6.42
C ILE A 141 0.79 -33.14 -7.26
N THR A 142 -0.31 -33.90 -7.35
CA THR A 142 -0.33 -35.21 -8.03
C THR A 142 -1.00 -35.16 -9.40
N SER A 143 -1.78 -34.11 -9.70
CA SER A 143 -2.58 -33.96 -10.93
C SER A 143 -3.61 -35.08 -11.12
N ALA A 144 -4.82 -34.71 -11.57
CA ALA A 144 -5.89 -35.66 -11.85
C ALA A 144 -5.53 -36.51 -13.08
N LYS A 145 -4.96 -37.69 -12.84
CA LYS A 145 -5.01 -38.78 -13.80
C LYS A 145 -6.39 -39.40 -13.69
N ASP A 146 -7.21 -39.27 -14.74
CA ASP A 146 -8.34 -40.15 -14.97
C ASP A 146 -7.85 -41.59 -14.84
N MET A 147 -8.28 -42.27 -13.79
CA MET A 147 -8.10 -43.70 -13.62
C MET A 147 -9.24 -44.40 -14.35
N ASP A 148 -9.01 -44.71 -15.62
CA ASP A 148 -9.23 -46.01 -16.25
C ASP A 148 -9.34 -45.81 -17.77
N MET A 149 -8.30 -46.17 -18.51
CA MET A 149 -8.45 -46.88 -19.78
C MET A 149 -7.15 -47.61 -20.11
N THR A 150 -7.30 -48.92 -20.24
CA THR A 150 -6.29 -49.90 -20.60
C THR A 150 -5.66 -49.62 -21.96
N ASP A 151 -4.35 -49.83 -21.98
CA ASP A 151 -3.45 -50.08 -23.11
C ASP A 151 -4.13 -50.45 -24.45
N THR A 152 -3.99 -49.59 -25.47
CA THR A 152 -3.59 -49.98 -26.82
C THR A 152 -3.34 -48.74 -27.68
N THR A 153 -2.10 -48.66 -28.18
CA THR A 153 -1.69 -47.85 -29.32
C THR A 153 -2.56 -48.13 -30.54
N GLU A 154 -3.09 -47.09 -31.18
CA GLU A 154 -3.00 -46.86 -32.63
C GLU A 154 -3.59 -45.49 -33.02
N THR A 155 -2.86 -44.82 -33.91
CA THR A 155 -3.24 -43.63 -34.68
C THR A 155 -4.59 -43.78 -35.36
N GLU A 156 -5.49 -42.79 -35.23
CA GLU A 156 -6.40 -42.36 -36.30
C GLU A 156 -7.14 -41.06 -35.95
N THR A 157 -7.48 -40.31 -37.00
CA THR A 157 -8.08 -38.96 -37.02
C THR A 157 -9.40 -38.81 -36.26
N PRO A 158 -9.74 -37.64 -35.67
CA PRO A 158 -11.00 -37.46 -34.97
C PRO A 158 -12.18 -37.39 -35.95
N ASP A 159 -13.15 -38.29 -35.73
CA ASP A 159 -14.36 -38.46 -36.51
C ASP A 159 -15.46 -37.45 -36.06
N ILE A 160 -15.79 -36.51 -36.94
CA ILE A 160 -16.74 -35.41 -36.73
C ILE A 160 -18.19 -35.93 -36.62
N ALA A 161 -18.47 -37.14 -37.11
CA ALA A 161 -19.81 -37.74 -37.12
C ALA A 161 -20.31 -38.18 -35.72
N ALA A 162 -19.41 -38.50 -34.79
CA ALA A 162 -19.77 -38.97 -33.45
C ALA A 162 -20.18 -37.83 -32.49
N LEU A 163 -19.80 -36.58 -32.80
CA LEU A 163 -20.19 -35.38 -32.06
C LEU A 163 -21.59 -34.88 -32.48
N GLU A 164 -21.95 -34.99 -33.76
CA GLU A 164 -23.29 -34.62 -34.26
C GLU A 164 -24.38 -35.54 -33.69
N ALA A 165 -24.12 -36.85 -33.57
CA ALA A 165 -25.07 -37.78 -32.96
C ALA A 165 -25.34 -37.45 -31.47
N LYS A 166 -24.32 -37.05 -30.71
CA LYS A 166 -24.47 -36.68 -29.28
C LYS A 166 -25.13 -35.33 -29.07
N MET A 167 -24.98 -34.37 -29.99
CA MET A 167 -25.76 -33.12 -29.96
C MET A 167 -27.24 -33.35 -30.24
N THR A 168 -27.59 -34.23 -31.19
CA THR A 168 -29.00 -34.50 -31.52
C THR A 168 -29.78 -35.24 -30.42
N ASP A 169 -29.11 -36.00 -29.57
CA ASP A 169 -29.73 -36.68 -28.41
C ASP A 169 -29.90 -35.75 -27.19
N LEU A 170 -29.12 -34.67 -27.10
CA LEU A 170 -29.28 -33.63 -26.08
C LEU A 170 -30.40 -32.64 -26.43
N GLU A 171 -30.59 -32.33 -27.72
CA GLU A 171 -31.67 -31.44 -28.19
C GLU A 171 -33.08 -32.03 -28.00
N LYS A 172 -33.22 -33.37 -27.96
CA LYS A 172 -34.54 -34.03 -27.76
C LYS A 172 -34.96 -34.14 -26.28
N LYS A 173 -34.09 -33.83 -25.31
CA LYS A 173 -34.40 -33.93 -23.87
C LYS A 173 -34.61 -32.58 -23.17
N ALA A 174 -34.43 -31.46 -23.87
CA ALA A 174 -34.71 -30.13 -23.35
C ALA A 174 -35.85 -29.49 -24.14
N ASP A 175 -37.09 -29.60 -23.65
CA ASP A 175 -38.26 -28.88 -24.19
C ASP A 175 -38.03 -27.35 -24.09
N PRO A 176 -37.82 -26.61 -25.20
CA PRO A 176 -37.51 -25.18 -25.18
C PRO A 176 -38.76 -24.28 -25.25
N ALA A 177 -39.95 -24.87 -25.39
CA ALA A 177 -41.22 -24.14 -25.52
C ALA A 177 -41.54 -23.13 -24.39
N PRO A 178 -41.32 -23.42 -23.09
CA PRO A 178 -41.62 -22.45 -22.03
C PRO A 178 -40.56 -21.34 -21.90
N LEU A 179 -39.33 -21.57 -22.36
CA LEU A 179 -38.24 -20.60 -22.33
C LEU A 179 -38.35 -19.61 -23.49
N LEU A 180 -38.69 -20.08 -24.70
CA LEU A 180 -38.95 -19.23 -25.86
C LEU A 180 -40.15 -18.30 -25.62
N ALA A 181 -41.23 -18.78 -25.01
CA ALA A 181 -42.37 -17.93 -24.64
C ALA A 181 -42.05 -16.85 -23.58
N ARG A 182 -41.02 -17.07 -22.74
CA ARG A 182 -40.50 -16.06 -21.80
C ARG A 182 -39.57 -15.07 -22.49
N LEU A 183 -38.78 -15.54 -23.45
CA LEU A 183 -37.86 -14.72 -24.25
C LEU A 183 -38.64 -13.80 -25.21
N ASP A 184 -39.67 -14.30 -25.89
CA ASP A 184 -40.57 -13.49 -26.73
C ASP A 184 -41.30 -12.40 -25.92
N LYS A 185 -41.69 -12.70 -24.68
CA LYS A 185 -42.29 -11.72 -23.76
C LYS A 185 -41.29 -10.66 -23.27
N LEU A 186 -40.01 -11.02 -23.18
CA LEU A 186 -38.94 -10.10 -22.78
C LEU A 186 -38.50 -9.23 -23.96
N GLU A 187 -38.38 -9.79 -25.17
CA GLU A 187 -38.10 -9.05 -26.40
C GLU A 187 -39.26 -8.11 -26.77
N ALA A 188 -40.52 -8.53 -26.61
CA ALA A 188 -41.67 -7.64 -26.80
C ALA A 188 -41.73 -6.48 -25.79
N LYS A 189 -41.12 -6.63 -24.60
CA LYS A 189 -40.95 -5.54 -23.63
C LYS A 189 -39.78 -4.63 -23.96
N MET A 190 -38.72 -5.17 -24.56
CA MET A 190 -37.49 -4.45 -24.88
C MET A 190 -37.59 -3.68 -26.21
N ASN A 191 -38.43 -4.14 -27.14
CA ASN A 191 -38.57 -3.55 -28.48
C ASN A 191 -39.68 -2.47 -28.58
N ARG A 192 -40.11 -1.89 -27.44
CA ARG A 192 -41.03 -0.74 -27.43
C ARG A 192 -40.20 0.55 -27.56
N PRO A 193 -40.43 1.38 -28.58
CA PRO A 193 -39.59 2.54 -28.86
C PRO A 193 -39.55 3.52 -27.68
N GLN A 194 -38.33 3.85 -27.27
CA GLN A 194 -37.96 4.69 -26.14
C GLN A 194 -38.49 6.13 -26.34
N GLY A 195 -39.51 6.49 -25.56
CA GLY A 195 -39.93 7.86 -25.32
C GLY A 195 -39.71 8.17 -23.83
N ASP A 196 -38.72 9.02 -23.57
CA ASP A 196 -38.43 9.77 -22.33
C ASP A 196 -38.99 9.19 -21.02
N GLN A 197 -38.23 8.32 -20.35
CA GLN A 197 -38.56 7.82 -19.02
C GLN A 197 -37.94 8.70 -17.92
N LYS A 198 -38.77 9.60 -17.39
CA LYS A 198 -38.75 9.96 -15.97
C LYS A 198 -38.95 8.70 -15.12
N ASN A 199 -38.24 8.62 -14.00
CA ASN A 199 -38.49 7.70 -12.90
C ASN A 199 -40.00 7.69 -12.57
N ASP A 200 -40.65 6.53 -12.70
CA ASP A 200 -42.03 6.36 -12.25
C ASP A 200 -42.17 5.06 -11.42
N ASP A 201 -42.59 5.27 -10.18
CA ASP A 201 -42.97 4.29 -9.19
C ASP A 201 -44.16 3.45 -9.69
N GLY A 202 -43.91 2.20 -10.07
CA GLY A 202 -44.97 1.20 -10.14
C GLY A 202 -45.48 0.89 -8.72
N PRO A 203 -46.80 0.81 -8.47
CA PRO A 203 -47.31 0.60 -7.11
C PRO A 203 -46.84 -0.76 -6.60
N SER A 204 -46.08 -0.68 -5.50
CA SER A 204 -45.56 -1.82 -4.77
C SER A 204 -46.71 -2.76 -4.33
N ILE A 205 -46.39 -4.03 -4.06
CA ILE A 205 -47.37 -5.08 -3.71
C ILE A 205 -48.27 -4.62 -2.54
N GLU A 206 -47.72 -3.78 -1.68
CA GLU A 206 -48.34 -3.15 -0.51
C GLU A 206 -49.41 -2.12 -0.89
N ARG A 207 -49.25 -1.34 -1.97
CA ARG A 207 -50.29 -0.41 -2.47
C ARG A 207 -51.49 -1.15 -3.06
N LYS A 208 -51.28 -2.34 -3.65
CA LYS A 208 -52.37 -3.22 -4.11
C LYS A 208 -53.12 -3.87 -2.96
N ALA A 209 -52.40 -4.33 -1.93
CA ALA A 209 -53.00 -4.86 -0.70
C ALA A 209 -53.83 -3.78 0.03
N PHE A 210 -53.31 -2.56 0.13
CA PHE A 210 -54.00 -1.41 0.72
C PHE A 210 -55.24 -0.97 -0.09
N ALA A 211 -55.16 -0.97 -1.43
CA ALA A 211 -56.32 -0.68 -2.28
C ALA A 211 -57.42 -1.75 -2.20
N ASN A 212 -57.06 -3.01 -1.97
CA ASN A 212 -58.01 -4.09 -1.71
C ASN A 212 -58.64 -3.98 -0.31
N TYR A 213 -57.88 -3.53 0.69
CA TYR A 213 -58.39 -3.25 2.04
C TYR A 213 -59.41 -2.13 2.08
N LEU A 214 -59.15 -1.02 1.37
CA LEU A 214 -60.11 0.08 1.25
C LEU A 214 -61.41 -0.31 0.51
N ARG A 215 -61.36 -1.33 -0.35
CA ARG A 215 -62.53 -1.79 -1.12
C ARG A 215 -63.35 -2.90 -0.46
N LEU A 216 -62.71 -3.80 0.29
CA LEU A 216 -63.34 -5.01 0.83
C LEU A 216 -63.37 -5.08 2.36
N GLY A 217 -62.68 -4.16 3.04
CA GLY A 217 -62.58 -4.13 4.50
C GLY A 217 -61.93 -5.40 5.06
N ASP A 218 -62.42 -5.88 6.21
CA ASP A 218 -61.83 -6.98 7.00
C ASP A 218 -62.02 -8.40 6.40
N ARG A 219 -62.24 -8.50 5.08
CA ARG A 219 -62.51 -9.76 4.36
C ARG A 219 -61.41 -10.11 3.34
N ILE A 220 -60.16 -9.85 3.69
CA ILE A 220 -59.00 -10.13 2.82
C ILE A 220 -58.37 -11.47 3.20
N SER A 221 -57.69 -12.10 2.23
CA SER A 221 -56.81 -13.25 2.41
C SER A 221 -55.80 -13.03 3.55
N SER A 222 -55.53 -14.08 4.34
CA SER A 222 -54.62 -14.04 5.50
C SER A 222 -53.16 -13.72 5.16
N GLU A 223 -52.76 -13.80 3.89
CA GLU A 223 -51.42 -13.42 3.42
C GLU A 223 -51.26 -11.89 3.29
N ASP A 224 -52.27 -11.19 2.80
CA ASP A 224 -52.24 -9.73 2.66
C ASP A 224 -52.36 -9.02 4.04
N GLN A 225 -53.02 -9.66 5.01
CA GLN A 225 -53.07 -9.17 6.40
C GLN A 225 -51.72 -9.30 7.13
N LYS A 226 -50.88 -10.28 6.74
CA LYS A 226 -49.51 -10.40 7.26
C LYS A 226 -48.57 -9.36 6.65
N ALA A 227 -48.66 -9.13 5.35
CA ALA A 227 -47.88 -8.10 4.68
C ALA A 227 -48.14 -6.68 5.22
N LEU A 228 -49.38 -6.40 5.70
CA LEU A 228 -49.72 -5.11 6.30
C LEU A 228 -49.12 -4.90 7.71
N ASN A 229 -48.87 -5.98 8.46
CA ASN A 229 -48.44 -5.91 9.87
C ASN A 229 -46.92 -6.07 10.06
N GLU A 230 -46.19 -6.65 9.10
CA GLU A 230 -44.74 -6.89 9.23
C GLU A 230 -43.86 -5.63 9.07
N THR A 231 -44.42 -4.50 8.66
CA THR A 231 -43.70 -3.21 8.62
C THR A 231 -44.46 -2.10 9.33
N SER A 232 -44.72 -2.26 10.61
CA SER A 232 -45.16 -1.16 11.48
C SER A 232 -43.97 -0.30 11.93
N ASP A 233 -43.32 0.38 10.99
CA ASP A 233 -42.31 1.41 11.31
C ASP A 233 -42.89 2.85 11.31
N THR A 234 -44.21 2.97 11.37
CA THR A 234 -44.92 4.25 11.17
C THR A 234 -45.70 4.75 12.38
N GLN A 235 -45.30 4.43 13.61
CA GLN A 235 -45.76 5.16 14.81
C GLN A 235 -44.67 5.57 15.84
N GLY A 236 -43.38 5.26 15.60
CA GLY A 236 -42.29 5.66 16.50
C GLY A 236 -40.99 6.12 15.83
N GLY A 237 -40.80 5.84 14.53
CA GLY A 237 -39.52 6.06 13.84
C GLY A 237 -39.17 7.50 13.47
N PHE A 238 -40.11 8.45 13.56
CA PHE A 238 -39.84 9.87 13.22
C PHE A 238 -39.30 10.71 14.38
N MET A 239 -39.28 10.19 15.61
CA MET A 239 -38.78 10.89 16.79
C MET A 239 -37.36 10.50 17.19
N ALA A 240 -36.76 9.50 16.55
CA ALA A 240 -35.35 9.18 16.75
C ALA A 240 -34.52 10.11 15.87
N PRO A 241 -33.77 11.08 16.42
CA PRO A 241 -32.82 11.82 15.62
C PRO A 241 -31.81 10.83 15.02
N PRO A 242 -31.38 11.00 13.75
CA PRO A 242 -30.27 10.24 13.22
C PRO A 242 -29.08 10.44 14.16
N GLU A 243 -28.46 9.34 14.59
CA GLU A 243 -27.28 9.38 15.44
C GLU A 243 -26.17 10.13 14.69
N LEU A 244 -25.97 11.41 15.06
CA LEU A 244 -24.90 12.21 14.50
C LEU A 244 -23.59 11.65 15.06
N SER A 245 -22.76 11.06 14.20
CA SER A 245 -21.43 10.61 14.59
C SER A 245 -20.64 11.80 15.13
N THR A 246 -20.01 11.62 16.29
CA THR A 246 -19.14 12.63 16.91
C THR A 246 -17.75 12.68 16.29
N GLU A 247 -17.46 11.77 15.35
CA GLU A 247 -16.19 11.69 14.63
C GLU A 247 -16.23 12.56 13.36
N VAL A 248 -15.21 13.40 13.22
CA VAL A 248 -14.94 14.14 11.98
C VAL A 248 -13.97 13.31 11.15
N LEU A 249 -14.37 12.94 9.94
CA LEU A 249 -13.47 12.27 8.99
C LEU A 249 -12.38 13.26 8.57
N ARG A 250 -11.12 12.87 8.76
CA ARG A 250 -9.95 13.66 8.40
C ARG A 250 -9.25 13.04 7.20
N ASP A 251 -8.87 13.89 6.25
CA ASP A 251 -7.93 13.48 5.21
C ASP A 251 -6.53 13.38 5.83
N LEU A 252 -5.74 12.37 5.41
CA LEU A 252 -4.36 12.24 5.86
C LEU A 252 -3.51 13.33 5.20
N VAL A 253 -3.14 14.35 5.97
CA VAL A 253 -2.23 15.40 5.51
C VAL A 253 -0.79 14.98 5.81
N GLU A 254 -0.04 14.68 4.75
CA GLU A 254 1.40 14.44 4.86
C GLU A 254 2.15 15.78 4.89
N PHE A 255 3.14 15.90 5.78
CA PHE A 255 4.04 17.05 5.82
C PHE A 255 5.49 16.60 5.75
N SER A 256 6.35 17.41 5.12
CA SER A 256 7.76 17.06 4.95
C SER A 256 8.50 17.02 6.31
N PRO A 257 9.14 15.89 6.69
CA PRO A 257 9.75 15.70 8.02
C PRO A 257 11.11 16.38 8.18
N ILE A 258 11.30 17.58 7.63
CA ILE A 258 12.60 18.29 7.66
C ILE A 258 13.07 18.58 9.09
N ARG A 259 12.14 18.79 10.04
CA ARG A 259 12.43 19.02 11.47
C ARG A 259 13.11 17.84 12.16
N GLN A 260 12.87 16.61 11.73
CA GLN A 260 13.47 15.42 12.34
C GLN A 260 14.95 15.28 11.98
N TYR A 261 15.33 15.76 10.80
CA TYR A 261 16.69 15.61 10.26
C TYR A 261 17.54 16.88 10.36
N ALA A 262 16.91 18.05 10.48
CA ALA A 262 17.57 19.32 10.70
C ALA A 262 17.93 19.53 12.17
N SER A 263 18.84 20.48 12.44
CA SER A 263 19.17 20.86 13.81
C SER A 263 18.15 21.86 14.34
N VAL A 264 17.39 21.50 15.38
CA VAL A 264 16.39 22.37 15.99
C VAL A 264 16.95 23.01 17.26
N ARG A 265 16.71 24.31 17.44
CA ARG A 265 17.09 25.07 18.64
C ARG A 265 15.95 25.99 19.06
N THR A 266 15.69 26.09 20.36
CA THR A 266 14.77 27.08 20.92
C THR A 266 15.50 28.40 21.22
N THR A 267 14.83 29.55 21.07
CA THR A 267 15.42 30.87 21.35
C THR A 267 14.35 31.89 21.74
N ASP A 268 14.63 32.71 22.76
CA ASP A 268 13.71 33.79 23.18
C ASP A 268 13.94 35.12 22.46
N ALA A 269 15.09 35.27 21.80
CA ALA A 269 15.49 36.45 21.02
C ALA A 269 14.81 36.50 19.63
N PRO A 270 14.69 37.69 19.02
CA PRO A 270 14.13 37.85 17.67
C PRO A 270 15.02 37.27 16.55
N GLY A 271 16.30 37.05 16.82
CA GLY A 271 17.23 36.44 15.88
C GLY A 271 18.42 35.78 16.60
N VAL A 272 19.10 34.88 15.90
CA VAL A 272 20.32 34.22 16.38
C VAL A 272 21.45 34.46 15.41
N ILE A 273 22.53 35.10 15.88
CA ILE A 273 23.74 35.31 15.12
C ILE A 273 24.70 34.15 15.37
N TYR A 274 25.20 33.56 14.28
CA TYR A 274 26.22 32.53 14.28
C TYR A 274 27.52 33.09 13.67
N PRO A 275 28.65 33.05 14.40
CA PRO A 275 29.94 33.36 13.81
C PRO A 275 30.34 32.21 12.87
N VAL A 276 30.56 32.54 11.60
CA VAL A 276 31.06 31.60 10.59
C VAL A 276 32.52 31.89 10.30
N ARG A 277 33.37 30.85 10.20
CA ARG A 277 34.77 31.03 9.82
C ARG A 277 34.85 31.06 8.29
N THR A 278 35.39 32.14 7.72
CA THR A 278 35.53 32.30 6.26
C THR A 278 36.97 32.11 5.78
N GLY A 279 37.97 32.23 6.67
CA GLY A 279 39.38 32.04 6.33
C GLY A 279 39.94 30.66 6.71
N ALA A 280 40.50 29.94 5.74
CA ALA A 280 41.37 28.79 5.99
C ALA A 280 42.77 29.28 6.39
N THR A 281 43.41 28.61 7.36
CA THR A 281 44.81 28.88 7.72
C THR A 281 45.72 28.26 6.67
N ASN A 282 46.62 29.03 6.08
CA ASN A 282 47.58 28.54 5.10
C ASN A 282 48.86 28.08 5.82
N ALA A 283 48.84 26.85 6.32
CA ALA A 283 50.03 26.23 6.89
C ALA A 283 50.94 25.73 5.77
N GLN A 284 52.14 26.29 5.67
CA GLN A 284 53.16 25.88 4.71
C GLN A 284 54.23 25.04 5.42
N TRP A 285 54.78 24.04 4.71
CA TRP A 285 55.99 23.33 5.14
C TRP A 285 57.21 24.13 4.68
N VAL A 286 58.18 24.28 5.56
CA VAL A 286 59.19 25.33 5.53
C VAL A 286 60.48 24.73 6.09
N ALA A 287 61.60 24.98 5.41
CA ALA A 287 62.91 24.53 5.85
C ALA A 287 63.49 25.49 6.91
N GLU A 288 64.55 25.06 7.61
CA GLU A 288 65.27 25.96 8.53
C GLU A 288 65.77 27.21 7.80
N MET A 289 65.44 28.39 8.34
CA MET A 289 65.78 29.75 7.87
C MET A 289 64.95 30.38 6.73
N GLU A 290 63.84 29.79 6.28
CA GLU A 290 62.93 30.51 5.36
C GLU A 290 61.93 31.41 6.11
N PRO A 291 61.60 32.61 5.59
CA PRO A 291 60.52 33.43 6.14
C PRO A 291 59.15 32.78 5.85
N HIS A 292 58.22 32.91 6.79
CA HIS A 292 56.88 32.29 6.70
C HIS A 292 55.82 33.39 6.63
N ASP A 293 54.80 33.21 5.79
CA ASP A 293 53.70 34.17 5.67
C ASP A 293 52.73 34.10 6.87
N GLU A 294 52.19 35.25 7.29
CA GLU A 294 51.20 35.32 8.36
C GLU A 294 49.85 34.74 7.93
N SER A 295 49.33 33.79 8.71
CA SER A 295 47.97 33.26 8.51
C SER A 295 46.94 34.10 9.26
N THR A 296 46.13 34.88 8.53
CA THR A 296 44.97 35.60 9.11
C THR A 296 43.71 34.74 9.06
N ILE A 297 42.91 34.75 10.14
CA ILE A 297 41.60 34.05 10.20
C ILE A 297 40.49 35.09 10.09
N GLY A 298 39.69 35.02 9.03
CA GLY A 298 38.47 35.80 8.88
C GLY A 298 37.27 35.13 9.55
N PHE A 299 36.46 35.93 10.25
CA PHE A 299 35.15 35.54 10.78
C PHE A 299 34.05 36.36 10.10
N GLY A 300 33.07 35.69 9.50
CA GLY A 300 31.81 36.27 9.08
C GLY A 300 30.71 36.05 10.14
N GLN A 301 29.55 36.66 9.91
CA GLN A 301 28.36 36.48 10.74
C GLN A 301 27.21 36.01 9.84
N ALA A 302 26.50 34.97 10.26
CA ALA A 302 25.27 34.49 9.64
C ALA A 302 24.15 34.63 10.67
N GLU A 303 23.15 35.45 10.37
CA GLU A 303 22.00 35.68 11.24
C GLU A 303 20.79 34.87 10.77
N ILE A 304 20.06 34.28 11.71
CA ILE A 304 18.75 33.66 11.47
C ILE A 304 17.71 34.53 12.17
N GLU A 305 16.88 35.22 11.39
CA GLU A 305 15.72 35.97 11.90
C GLU A 305 14.54 35.01 12.16
N VAL A 306 13.75 35.30 13.18
CA VAL A 306 12.55 34.53 13.53
C VAL A 306 11.32 35.27 13.03
N ASP A 307 10.66 34.67 12.04
CA ASP A 307 9.44 35.21 11.43
C ASP A 307 8.16 34.74 12.14
N GLU A 308 7.07 35.48 11.96
CA GLU A 308 5.76 35.14 12.49
C GLU A 308 4.83 34.61 11.40
N LEU A 309 4.27 33.42 11.63
CA LEU A 309 3.16 32.86 10.89
C LEU A 309 1.90 33.03 11.75
N ALA A 310 0.87 33.66 11.20
CA ALA A 310 -0.38 33.93 11.91
C ALA A 310 -1.60 33.73 11.00
N THR A 311 -2.68 33.21 11.58
CA THR A 311 -3.99 33.11 10.93
C THR A 311 -5.10 33.24 11.96
N PHE A 312 -6.31 33.53 11.50
CA PHE A 312 -7.49 33.59 12.37
C PHE A 312 -8.66 32.83 11.75
N VAL A 313 -9.47 32.19 12.59
CA VAL A 313 -10.71 31.51 12.20
C VAL A 313 -11.85 32.03 13.06
N ASP A 314 -12.95 32.38 12.41
CA ASP A 314 -14.15 32.88 13.05
C ASP A 314 -15.17 31.74 13.24
N ILE A 315 -15.61 31.50 14.47
CA ILE A 315 -16.59 30.47 14.83
C ILE A 315 -17.81 31.16 15.44
N SER A 316 -19.02 30.76 15.01
CA SER A 316 -20.25 31.30 15.61
C SER A 316 -20.46 30.75 17.02
N ASN A 317 -20.93 31.60 17.95
CA ASN A 317 -21.15 31.18 19.34
C ASN A 317 -22.29 30.15 19.47
N ARG A 318 -23.24 30.14 18.53
CA ARG A 318 -24.28 29.10 18.49
C ARG A 318 -23.68 27.74 18.16
N LEU A 319 -22.84 27.67 17.13
CA LEU A 319 -22.13 26.44 16.78
C LEU A 319 -21.24 25.95 17.92
N LEU A 320 -20.57 26.86 18.63
CA LEU A 320 -19.74 26.51 19.78
C LEU A 320 -20.55 25.96 20.97
N GLN A 321 -21.80 26.43 21.15
CA GLN A 321 -22.71 25.95 22.19
C GLN A 321 -23.36 24.61 21.81
N ASP A 322 -23.70 24.44 20.54
CA ASP A 322 -24.38 23.24 20.03
C ASP A 322 -23.40 22.08 19.80
N ALA A 323 -22.14 22.38 19.47
CA ALA A 323 -21.10 21.40 19.17
C ALA A 323 -19.72 21.85 19.73
N PRO A 324 -19.43 21.57 21.01
CA PRO A 324 -18.15 21.97 21.63
C PRO A 324 -16.91 21.31 20.99
N GLN A 325 -17.09 20.20 20.27
CA GLN A 325 -16.00 19.50 19.57
C GLN A 325 -15.41 20.30 18.40
N VAL A 326 -16.16 21.27 17.86
CA VAL A 326 -15.72 22.10 16.73
C VAL A 326 -14.47 22.90 17.06
N GLU A 327 -14.31 23.35 18.31
CA GLU A 327 -13.12 24.09 18.70
C GLU A 327 -11.86 23.22 18.65
N THR A 328 -11.96 21.97 19.11
CA THR A 328 -10.84 21.01 19.06
C THR A 328 -10.47 20.70 17.63
N GLU A 329 -11.45 20.53 16.74
CA GLU A 329 -11.19 20.25 15.33
C GLU A 329 -10.58 21.44 14.60
N VAL A 330 -11.05 22.66 14.87
CA VAL A 330 -10.44 23.86 14.29
C VAL A 330 -9.00 24.02 14.77
N ARG A 331 -8.70 23.66 16.03
CA ARG A 331 -7.33 23.66 16.56
C ARG A 331 -6.44 22.63 15.87
N SER A 332 -6.92 21.42 15.57
CA SER A 332 -6.14 20.42 14.82
C SER A 332 -5.94 20.82 13.37
N ALA A 333 -6.98 21.30 12.69
CA ALA A 333 -6.89 21.78 11.30
C ALA A 333 -5.90 22.95 11.15
N LEU A 334 -5.89 23.86 12.13
CA LEU A 334 -4.88 24.91 12.19
C LEU A 334 -3.49 24.31 12.36
N ALA A 335 -3.28 23.39 13.30
CA ALA A 335 -1.99 22.75 13.50
C ALA A 335 -1.43 22.10 12.23
N GLU A 336 -2.28 21.44 11.45
CA GLU A 336 -1.94 20.82 10.17
C GLU A 336 -1.52 21.85 9.12
N ASP A 337 -2.31 22.92 8.96
CA ASP A 337 -1.99 24.00 8.01
C ASP A 337 -0.69 24.74 8.36
N PHE A 338 -0.45 24.98 9.65
CA PHE A 338 0.81 25.53 10.14
C PHE A 338 1.99 24.59 9.83
N GLY A 339 1.80 23.28 10.01
CA GLY A 339 2.82 22.28 9.70
C GLY A 339 3.19 22.27 8.21
N LEU A 340 2.20 22.28 7.32
CA LEU A 340 2.41 22.28 5.87
C LEU A 340 3.12 23.57 5.39
N LYS A 341 2.61 24.73 5.80
CA LYS A 341 3.19 26.02 5.39
C LYS A 341 4.63 26.18 5.89
N GLU A 342 4.90 25.71 7.10
CA GLU A 342 6.24 25.72 7.67
C GLU A 342 7.18 24.76 6.93
N ALA A 343 6.75 23.51 6.69
CA ALA A 343 7.54 22.53 5.94
C ALA A 343 7.92 23.05 4.56
N ARG A 344 6.95 23.64 3.84
CA ARG A 344 7.20 24.28 2.55
C ARG A 344 8.14 25.48 2.66
N ALA A 345 8.01 26.31 3.69
CA ALA A 345 8.88 27.46 3.90
C ALA A 345 10.35 27.05 4.13
N PHE A 346 10.60 25.92 4.82
CA PHE A 346 11.96 25.42 5.02
C PHE A 346 12.62 24.88 3.74
N LEU A 347 11.83 24.52 2.73
CA LEU A 347 12.35 24.09 1.43
C LEU A 347 12.46 25.26 0.44
N PHE A 348 11.39 26.05 0.28
CA PHE A 348 11.26 27.07 -0.77
C PHE A 348 11.10 28.51 -0.28
N GLY A 349 11.34 28.78 1.00
CA GLY A 349 11.27 30.13 1.54
C GLY A 349 12.32 31.06 0.93
N ASP A 350 11.97 32.32 0.73
CA ASP A 350 12.79 33.32 0.04
C ASP A 350 13.52 34.27 1.01
N GLY A 351 13.42 34.02 2.33
CA GLY A 351 14.03 34.87 3.36
C GLY A 351 13.29 36.20 3.64
N ASN A 352 12.22 36.53 2.88
CA ASN A 352 11.47 37.77 3.06
C ASN A 352 10.26 37.54 3.96
N LYS A 353 10.41 37.80 5.27
CA LYS A 353 9.38 37.54 6.30
C LYS A 353 8.95 36.07 6.37
N LYS A 354 9.82 35.18 5.91
CA LYS A 354 9.69 33.73 5.97
C LYS A 354 11.11 33.13 6.02
N PRO A 355 11.28 31.93 6.58
CA PRO A 355 12.56 31.22 6.62
C PRO A 355 13.26 31.18 5.26
N GLU A 356 14.60 31.15 5.26
CA GLU A 356 15.39 30.91 4.06
C GLU A 356 15.33 29.40 3.72
N GLY A 357 14.80 29.07 2.55
CA GLY A 357 14.59 27.70 2.12
C GLY A 357 15.87 27.02 1.63
N LEU A 358 16.02 25.73 1.95
CA LEU A 358 17.14 24.91 1.51
C LEU A 358 17.31 24.88 -0.02
N MET A 359 16.22 24.93 -0.79
CA MET A 359 16.24 24.88 -2.25
C MET A 359 16.51 26.23 -2.91
N VAL A 360 16.27 27.33 -2.22
CA VAL A 360 16.45 28.69 -2.76
C VAL A 360 17.88 29.20 -2.58
N ASP A 361 18.59 28.74 -1.55
CA ASP A 361 19.95 29.22 -1.26
C ASP A 361 20.91 29.03 -2.47
N PRO A 362 21.44 30.12 -3.06
CA PRO A 362 22.34 30.08 -4.21
C PRO A 362 23.75 29.60 -3.85
N ARG A 363 24.11 29.56 -2.56
CA ARG A 363 25.43 29.10 -2.09
C ARG A 363 25.59 27.58 -2.26
N ILE A 364 24.48 26.85 -2.38
CA ILE A 364 24.49 25.40 -2.58
C ILE A 364 24.78 25.10 -4.05
N GLN A 365 25.90 24.41 -4.29
CA GLN A 365 26.30 24.03 -5.64
C GLN A 365 25.32 23.04 -6.27
N THR A 366 25.05 23.24 -7.55
CA THR A 366 24.19 22.39 -8.37
C THR A 366 25.04 21.48 -9.26
N VAL A 367 24.60 20.24 -9.46
CA VAL A 367 25.17 19.29 -10.42
C VAL A 367 24.12 19.03 -11.49
N ALA A 368 24.47 19.23 -12.76
CA ALA A 368 23.57 18.99 -13.87
C ALA A 368 23.38 17.48 -14.10
N ASN A 369 22.14 17.07 -14.36
CA ASN A 369 21.78 15.68 -14.63
C ASN A 369 22.18 15.21 -16.05
N GLY A 370 22.48 16.14 -16.98
CA GLY A 370 22.80 15.83 -18.38
C GLY A 370 21.58 15.58 -19.26
N HIS A 371 20.39 15.47 -18.68
CA HIS A 371 19.10 15.33 -19.35
C HIS A 371 18.00 16.11 -18.60
N ALA A 372 16.99 16.60 -19.33
CA ALA A 372 15.90 17.42 -18.79
C ALA A 372 14.69 16.62 -18.27
N THR A 373 14.51 15.37 -18.72
CA THR A 373 13.32 14.54 -18.44
C THR A 373 13.64 13.20 -17.80
N ASN A 374 14.73 12.56 -18.20
CA ASN A 374 15.17 11.28 -17.66
C ASN A 374 16.24 11.49 -16.61
N LEU A 375 16.13 10.79 -15.49
CA LEU A 375 17.15 10.81 -14.46
C LEU A 375 18.28 9.85 -14.84
N SER A 376 19.52 10.34 -14.88
CA SER A 376 20.67 9.49 -15.19
C SER A 376 21.30 8.95 -13.90
N THR A 377 21.68 7.67 -13.91
CA THR A 377 22.37 7.04 -12.77
C THR A 377 23.76 7.64 -12.56
N ASP A 378 24.43 8.00 -13.64
CA ASP A 378 25.76 8.60 -13.58
C ASP A 378 25.75 9.97 -12.92
N ALA A 379 24.70 10.78 -13.14
CA ALA A 379 24.57 12.06 -12.46
C ALA A 379 24.32 11.92 -10.95
N LEU A 380 23.61 10.87 -10.51
CA LEU A 380 23.45 10.58 -9.08
C LEU A 380 24.78 10.24 -8.43
N ILE A 381 25.60 9.42 -9.11
CA ILE A 381 26.94 9.09 -8.64
C ILE A 381 27.80 10.37 -8.62
N ALA A 382 27.80 11.15 -9.70
CA ALA A 382 28.54 12.41 -9.76
C ALA A 382 28.13 13.38 -8.64
N LEU A 383 26.83 13.47 -8.35
CA LEU A 383 26.30 14.30 -7.27
C LEU A 383 26.77 13.82 -5.89
N MET A 384 26.72 12.51 -5.60
CA MET A 384 27.27 11.96 -4.35
C MET A 384 28.77 12.22 -4.23
N TYR A 385 29.52 12.04 -5.33
CA TYR A 385 30.97 12.18 -5.35
C TYR A 385 31.46 13.64 -5.40
N SER A 386 30.58 14.59 -5.74
CA SER A 386 30.87 16.03 -5.68
C SER A 386 30.98 16.57 -4.25
N LEU A 387 30.43 15.86 -3.25
CA LEU A 387 30.60 16.20 -1.85
C LEU A 387 31.92 15.65 -1.27
N PRO A 388 32.61 16.42 -0.41
CA PRO A 388 33.75 15.93 0.37
C PRO A 388 33.38 14.70 1.22
N GLY A 389 34.32 13.77 1.38
CA GLY A 389 34.13 12.50 2.08
C GLY A 389 33.45 12.59 3.46
N PRO A 390 33.80 13.55 4.34
CA PRO A 390 33.16 13.69 5.65
C PRO A 390 31.66 13.98 5.58
N TYR A 391 31.22 14.84 4.64
CA TYR A 391 29.81 15.18 4.45
C TYR A 391 29.05 14.09 3.72
N ARG A 392 29.68 13.45 2.72
CA ARG A 392 29.13 12.28 2.02
C ARG A 392 28.82 11.13 2.97
N ASN A 393 29.66 10.89 3.98
CA ASN A 393 29.44 9.79 4.92
C ASN A 393 28.22 9.96 5.83
N ARG A 394 27.73 11.20 5.99
CA ARG A 394 26.57 11.51 6.83
C ARG A 394 25.37 11.99 6.02
N GLY A 395 25.50 12.06 4.70
CA GLY A 395 24.48 12.59 3.81
C GLY A 395 23.30 11.63 3.63
N ALA A 396 22.11 12.22 3.57
CA ALA A 396 20.87 11.56 3.19
C ALA A 396 20.39 12.08 1.83
N TRP A 397 19.68 11.24 1.08
CA TRP A 397 18.98 11.64 -0.13
C TRP A 397 17.62 12.22 0.23
N VAL A 398 17.27 13.37 -0.32
CA VAL A 398 15.96 14.00 -0.14
C VAL A 398 15.28 14.13 -1.49
N LEU A 399 14.07 13.61 -1.58
CA LEU A 399 13.31 13.46 -2.82
C LEU A 399 11.82 13.25 -2.53
N ASN A 400 10.97 13.46 -3.54
CA ASN A 400 9.54 13.16 -3.52
C ASN A 400 9.29 11.67 -3.89
N GLY A 401 8.22 11.04 -3.38
CA GLY A 401 7.78 9.70 -3.75
C GLY A 401 7.56 9.49 -5.26
N THR A 402 7.15 10.51 -6.01
CA THR A 402 7.06 10.46 -7.48
C THR A 402 8.45 10.29 -8.14
N THR A 403 9.44 11.02 -7.64
CA THR A 403 10.84 10.95 -8.07
C THR A 403 11.47 9.62 -7.63
N LEU A 404 11.10 9.11 -6.47
CA LEU A 404 11.46 7.77 -5.99
C LEU A 404 10.92 6.67 -6.91
N GLY A 405 9.66 6.80 -7.34
CA GLY A 405 9.05 5.91 -8.32
C GLY A 405 9.83 5.89 -9.64
N LYS A 406 10.20 7.07 -10.16
CA LYS A 406 11.04 7.18 -11.37
C LYS A 406 12.41 6.53 -11.19
N LEU A 407 13.07 6.77 -10.05
CA LEU A 407 14.34 6.14 -9.69
C LEU A 407 14.24 4.61 -9.65
N ARG A 408 13.15 4.08 -9.10
CA ARG A 408 12.89 2.63 -9.03
C ARG A 408 12.64 1.99 -10.39
N THR A 409 12.07 2.73 -11.33
CA THR A 409 11.84 2.23 -12.70
C THR A 409 13.08 2.26 -13.58
N LEU A 410 14.23 2.75 -13.09
CA LEU A 410 15.47 2.78 -13.87
C LEU A 410 15.97 1.36 -14.16
N LYS A 411 16.22 1.09 -15.44
CA LYS A 411 16.68 -0.20 -15.95
C LYS A 411 18.05 -0.09 -16.60
N ASP A 412 18.82 -1.16 -16.54
CA ASP A 412 20.02 -1.32 -17.35
C ASP A 412 19.65 -1.65 -18.82
N ALA A 413 20.67 -1.72 -19.68
CA ALA A 413 20.50 -2.05 -21.10
C ALA A 413 19.92 -3.47 -21.33
N GLN A 414 19.93 -4.33 -20.30
CA GLN A 414 19.42 -5.69 -20.29
C GLN A 414 18.00 -5.78 -19.69
N GLY A 415 17.40 -4.64 -19.34
CA GLY A 415 16.04 -4.55 -18.81
C GLY A 415 15.89 -4.89 -17.33
N GLN A 416 16.99 -5.09 -16.59
CA GLN A 416 16.99 -5.32 -15.14
C GLN A 416 16.92 -4.00 -14.39
N TYR A 417 16.21 -3.99 -13.25
CA TYR A 417 16.16 -2.82 -12.39
C TYR A 417 17.52 -2.61 -11.71
N ILE A 418 18.06 -1.39 -11.84
CA ILE A 418 19.37 -1.01 -11.28
C ILE A 418 19.29 -0.92 -9.75
N TRP A 419 18.15 -0.46 -9.24
CA TRP A 419 17.92 -0.32 -7.81
C TRP A 419 16.89 -1.35 -7.34
N GLN A 420 17.30 -2.22 -6.42
CA GLN A 420 16.45 -3.21 -5.78
C GLN A 420 16.46 -2.95 -4.27
N PRO A 421 15.30 -2.69 -3.63
CA PRO A 421 15.26 -2.54 -2.19
C PRO A 421 15.54 -3.88 -1.52
N SER A 422 16.06 -3.84 -0.29
CA SER A 422 16.06 -5.02 0.56
C SER A 422 14.61 -5.44 0.83
N LEU A 423 14.24 -6.67 0.47
CA LEU A 423 12.93 -7.27 0.77
C LEU A 423 12.70 -7.50 2.28
N GLN A 424 13.64 -7.10 3.15
CA GLN A 424 13.49 -7.17 4.59
C GLN A 424 12.69 -5.97 5.11
N VAL A 425 11.58 -6.28 5.77
CA VAL A 425 10.71 -5.30 6.44
C VAL A 425 11.51 -4.52 7.49
N GLY A 426 11.45 -3.19 7.42
CA GLY A 426 11.94 -2.28 8.46
C GLY A 426 13.32 -1.65 8.25
N GLN A 427 14.05 -1.95 7.16
CA GLN A 427 15.21 -1.15 6.79
C GLN A 427 14.80 0.06 5.92
N PRO A 428 15.25 1.28 6.26
CA PRO A 428 15.04 2.45 5.41
C PRO A 428 15.58 2.19 4.02
N GLU A 429 14.86 2.63 2.99
CA GLU A 429 15.33 2.50 1.61
C GLU A 429 16.69 3.21 1.46
N THR A 430 17.68 2.48 0.96
CA THR A 430 19.02 3.02 0.74
C THR A 430 19.31 3.19 -0.74
N LEU A 431 19.74 4.38 -1.14
CA LEU A 431 20.22 4.69 -2.48
C LEU A 431 21.73 4.90 -2.39
N LEU A 432 22.50 4.12 -3.16
CA LEU A 432 23.97 4.13 -3.14
C LEU A 432 24.55 3.96 -1.71
N GLY A 433 23.90 3.14 -0.88
CA GLY A 433 24.30 2.86 0.51
C GLY A 433 24.01 3.99 1.51
N ARG A 434 23.15 4.96 1.15
CA ARG A 434 22.73 6.08 2.01
C ARG A 434 21.23 6.13 2.17
N PRO A 435 20.71 6.58 3.33
CA PRO A 435 19.28 6.62 3.59
C PRO A 435 18.57 7.61 2.66
N VAL A 436 17.35 7.27 2.27
CA VAL A 436 16.42 8.14 1.54
C VAL A 436 15.40 8.72 2.52
N VAL A 437 15.18 10.02 2.43
CA VAL A 437 14.17 10.78 3.16
C VAL A 437 13.16 11.31 2.16
N GLU A 438 11.92 10.85 2.30
CA GLU A 438 10.83 11.33 1.48
C GLU A 438 10.32 12.67 2.01
N MET A 439 10.30 13.68 1.14
CA MET A 439 9.71 14.99 1.41
C MET A 439 8.70 15.30 0.29
N VAL A 440 7.42 15.36 0.67
CA VAL A 440 6.29 15.53 -0.27
C VAL A 440 6.31 16.89 -0.97
N ASP A 441 6.89 17.91 -0.33
CA ASP A 441 6.96 19.26 -0.90
C ASP A 441 8.05 19.41 -1.98
N MET A 442 8.95 18.44 -2.16
CA MET A 442 9.99 18.50 -3.19
C MET A 442 9.40 18.54 -4.61
N GLU A 443 10.04 19.30 -5.50
CA GLU A 443 9.64 19.40 -6.91
C GLU A 443 9.73 18.06 -7.63
N ASP A 444 8.78 17.81 -8.53
CA ASP A 444 8.84 16.69 -9.45
C ASP A 444 9.96 16.87 -10.49
N VAL A 445 10.40 15.76 -11.09
CA VAL A 445 11.34 15.79 -12.21
C VAL A 445 10.73 16.52 -13.41
N ALA A 446 11.15 17.77 -13.62
CA ALA A 446 10.81 18.63 -14.75
C ALA A 446 12.03 19.43 -15.24
N SER A 447 11.97 20.01 -16.44
CA SER A 447 13.09 20.80 -16.98
C SER A 447 13.42 21.99 -16.07
N ASN A 448 14.71 22.18 -15.76
CA ASN A 448 15.24 23.18 -14.83
C ASN A 448 14.80 23.05 -13.36
N ALA A 449 14.03 22.02 -13.01
CA ALA A 449 13.66 21.73 -11.63
C ALA A 449 14.84 21.14 -10.85
N HIS A 450 14.74 21.20 -9.52
CA HIS A 450 15.71 20.60 -8.60
C HIS A 450 15.08 19.48 -7.77
N PRO A 451 14.82 18.30 -8.37
CA PRO A 451 14.01 17.26 -7.74
C PRO A 451 14.76 16.49 -6.63
N ILE A 452 16.09 16.59 -6.56
CA ILE A 452 16.92 15.81 -5.63
C ILE A 452 17.93 16.73 -4.97
N ILE A 453 18.06 16.60 -3.65
CA ILE A 453 19.17 17.17 -2.89
C ILE A 453 19.83 16.06 -2.07
N TYR A 454 21.16 16.11 -2.00
CA TYR A 454 21.96 15.20 -1.19
C TYR A 454 22.86 16.00 -0.26
N GLY A 455 22.89 15.60 1.00
CA GLY A 455 23.72 16.27 1.98
C GLY A 455 23.35 15.92 3.41
N ASP A 456 24.14 16.47 4.34
CA ASP A 456 23.87 16.34 5.77
C ASP A 456 22.88 17.43 6.21
N LEU A 457 21.63 17.04 6.45
CA LEU A 457 20.52 17.92 6.84
C LEU A 457 20.77 18.66 8.16
N GLN A 458 21.72 18.22 8.99
CA GLN A 458 22.16 18.98 10.17
C GLN A 458 22.82 20.32 9.81
N GLY A 459 23.20 20.54 8.54
CA GLY A 459 23.66 21.83 8.04
C GLY A 459 22.56 22.90 7.96
N TYR A 460 21.29 22.47 7.97
CA TYR A 460 20.13 23.35 8.09
C TYR A 460 19.76 23.51 9.57
N ARG A 461 19.56 24.76 10.00
CA ARG A 461 19.25 25.11 11.38
C ARG A 461 17.86 25.73 11.45
N ILE A 462 17.03 25.17 12.31
CA ILE A 462 15.70 25.66 12.63
C ILE A 462 15.77 26.31 14.01
N VAL A 463 15.24 27.53 14.11
CA VAL A 463 15.16 28.29 15.36
C VAL A 463 13.69 28.52 15.69
N ASP A 464 13.22 27.87 16.75
CA ASP A 464 11.86 28.02 17.25
C ASP A 464 11.84 29.05 18.39
N ARG A 465 10.98 30.06 18.28
CA ARG A 465 10.79 31.05 19.35
C ARG A 465 9.50 30.85 20.11
N LEU A 466 8.39 30.75 19.38
CA LEU A 466 7.08 30.55 19.96
C LEU A 466 6.46 29.33 19.29
N GLN A 467 6.14 28.31 20.08
CA GLN A 467 5.30 27.20 19.64
C GLN A 467 3.91 27.74 19.26
N MET A 468 3.10 26.92 18.58
CA MET A 468 1.76 27.33 18.18
C MET A 468 0.94 27.78 19.41
N SER A 469 0.56 29.06 19.42
CA SER A 469 -0.29 29.65 20.44
C SER A 469 -1.61 30.03 19.81
N VAL A 470 -2.71 29.57 20.41
CA VAL A 470 -4.06 29.87 19.95
C VAL A 470 -4.75 30.72 21.01
N LEU A 471 -4.97 31.99 20.71
CA LEU A 471 -5.69 32.94 21.52
C LEU A 471 -7.18 32.93 21.11
N VAL A 472 -8.06 32.68 22.07
CA VAL A 472 -9.51 32.78 21.88
C VAL A 472 -9.95 34.20 22.22
N ASP A 473 -10.44 34.94 21.22
CA ASP A 473 -10.98 36.28 21.37
C ASP A 473 -12.51 36.29 21.21
N PRO A 474 -13.28 36.33 22.32
CA PRO A 474 -14.72 36.47 22.29
C PRO A 474 -15.19 37.93 22.22
N TYR A 475 -14.28 38.91 22.32
CA TYR A 475 -14.62 40.31 22.56
C TYR A 475 -14.73 41.14 21.28
N THR A 476 -13.81 40.97 20.32
CA THR A 476 -13.76 41.82 19.11
C THR A 476 -15.03 41.73 18.26
N ARG A 477 -15.67 40.56 18.22
CA ARG A 477 -16.94 40.33 17.50
C ARG A 477 -18.09 39.87 18.41
N ALA A 478 -18.06 40.29 19.68
CA ALA A 478 -19.13 39.98 20.63
C ALA A 478 -20.53 40.42 20.15
N ARG A 479 -20.62 41.55 19.44
CA ARG A 479 -21.88 42.09 18.90
C ARG A 479 -22.49 41.19 17.82
N GLU A 480 -21.65 40.50 17.04
CA GLU A 480 -22.05 39.57 15.99
C GLU A 480 -22.23 38.13 16.53
N ARG A 481 -21.93 37.89 17.81
CA ARG A 481 -21.95 36.57 18.45
C ARG A 481 -20.99 35.58 17.78
N ILE A 482 -19.81 36.06 17.41
CA ILE A 482 -18.72 35.28 16.81
C ILE A 482 -17.53 35.33 17.75
N THR A 483 -16.91 34.17 17.99
CA THR A 483 -15.63 34.04 18.70
C THR A 483 -14.53 33.80 17.67
N ARG A 484 -13.44 34.57 17.76
CA ARG A 484 -12.30 34.47 16.85
C ARG A 484 -11.17 33.71 17.51
N LEU A 485 -10.64 32.70 16.82
CA LEU A 485 -9.44 31.98 17.22
C LEU A 485 -8.25 32.55 16.45
N HIS A 486 -7.34 33.22 17.13
CA HIS A 486 -6.07 33.68 16.57
C HIS A 486 -4.99 32.64 16.84
N ALA A 487 -4.45 32.03 15.79
CA ALA A 487 -3.31 31.14 15.89
C ALA A 487 -2.04 31.87 15.43
N THR A 488 -0.99 31.80 16.23
CA THR A 488 0.32 32.41 15.95
C THR A 488 1.43 31.42 16.24
N ARG A 489 2.48 31.44 15.42
CA ARG A 489 3.69 30.64 15.61
C ARG A 489 4.88 31.45 15.13
N ARG A 490 6.00 31.37 15.83
CA ARG A 490 7.22 32.11 15.44
C ARG A 490 8.39 31.18 15.24
N VAL A 491 8.92 31.16 14.02
CA VAL A 491 9.97 30.26 13.59
C VAL A 491 10.89 30.91 12.56
N GLY A 492 12.18 30.63 12.68
CA GLY A 492 13.21 30.98 11.71
C GLY A 492 13.91 29.73 11.20
N GLY A 493 14.50 29.82 10.02
CA GLY A 493 15.29 28.75 9.44
C GLY A 493 16.26 29.30 8.41
N ALA A 494 17.49 28.79 8.41
CA ALA A 494 18.50 29.15 7.43
C ALA A 494 19.56 28.05 7.26
N VAL A 495 20.25 28.11 6.12
CA VAL A 495 21.40 27.26 5.82
C VAL A 495 22.67 27.89 6.41
N LEU A 496 23.27 27.24 7.40
CA LEU A 496 24.52 27.73 8.02
C LEU A 496 25.76 27.23 7.29
N GLN A 497 25.70 26.04 6.70
CA GLN A 497 26.84 25.40 6.03
C GLN A 497 26.41 24.87 4.65
N PRO A 498 26.39 25.73 3.61
CA PRO A 498 25.92 25.36 2.29
C PRO A 498 26.78 24.28 1.62
N ASP A 499 28.07 24.20 1.98
CA ASP A 499 29.01 23.21 1.44
C ASP A 499 28.62 21.75 1.75
N ARG A 500 27.74 21.53 2.75
CA ARG A 500 27.22 20.20 3.12
C ARG A 500 26.18 19.65 2.14
N PHE A 501 25.68 20.48 1.24
CA PHE A 501 24.58 20.13 0.34
C PHE A 501 24.99 20.21 -1.12
N ARG A 502 24.38 19.37 -1.96
CA ARG A 502 24.45 19.44 -3.42
C ARG A 502 23.07 19.18 -4.00
N LYS A 503 22.66 20.02 -4.94
CA LYS A 503 21.36 19.93 -5.63
C LYS A 503 21.55 19.29 -6.99
N LEU A 504 20.65 18.40 -7.39
CA LEU A 504 20.58 17.91 -8.76
C LEU A 504 19.72 18.87 -9.58
N LYS A 505 20.25 19.41 -10.66
CA LYS A 505 19.48 20.22 -11.61
C LYS A 505 19.14 19.39 -12.84
N MET A 506 17.86 19.37 -13.20
CA MET A 506 17.38 18.76 -14.45
C MET A 506 17.69 19.67 -15.65
N ALA A 507 18.96 19.72 -16.03
CA ALA A 507 19.44 20.46 -17.18
C ALA A 507 20.42 19.60 -17.98
N THR A 508 20.55 19.91 -19.28
CA THR A 508 21.51 19.26 -20.18
C THR A 508 22.95 19.66 -19.92
N SER A 509 23.17 20.76 -19.19
CA SER A 509 24.48 21.34 -18.88
C SER A 509 24.41 22.23 -17.63
#